data_AF-A0A2V6CY20-F1
#
_entry.id   AF-A0A2V6CY20-F1
#
_cell.length_a   1.000
_cell.length_b   1.000
_cell.length_c   1.000
_cell.angle_alpha   90.00
_cell.angle_beta   90.00
_cell.angle_gamma   90.00
#
_symmetry.space_group_name_H-M   'P 1'
#
loop_
_entity.id
_entity.type
_entity.pdbx_description
1 polymer ?
#
loop_
_entity_poly.entity_id
_entity_poly.type
_entity_poly.pdbx_seq_one_letter_code
_entity_poly.pdbx_strand_id
1 'polypeptide(L)'
;MVKCEVVFPAPLPDDPHKWDGWSKYKSVNPYERLCLDSQQNPTNELIEEHCRELLRWWQKKLPLKNQPSNPVAQLLRAGLDESSKYLTEARIELLDPERRKKVDAVLAAEKEQQAIAEFNKFFAFSIADGGLRPEEEKALIGFGADHGLSEEKILQFIEEKLKETGVKRIVPEPEVKTETVVAVAPADAKSEFLRVLQLSALDSESMTDDQRDALINIAENSGLDPGDAEDLVDDYLEEIDRKQIAEITKGKAKGPAAIARNGNTAVKVAPKVGTKAAAKFKVLEESSPVTMPRGPALSPEQERKRYPNHTNSLGGQMLLIPSGEFIMGNPFPGAPPNETPHFRASITRFYMSRFPITNAHFEAFDPSHKSKRAPAAGDRHPVVYVSSLDAMKFCQWLSMRERKKYRLPTEAEWEYAAKGTDGRRYPWGNFDKRGDLANFADKNTSFAWSDRQVDDGYAESSPVGSFPRGVSPFGIEDMAGNVWEWCGDFFESYKPTSKIDPRGPTNGTKRVYRGGSWKSRYASLRTTARSANLPNFSCNDLGFRIVCECE
;
A
#
# COMPACT_ATOMS: atom_id res chain seq x y z
N MET A 1 19.10 -21.38 3.87
CA MET A 1 20.38 -20.71 4.22
C MET A 1 20.07 -19.43 4.97
N VAL A 2 20.62 -19.25 6.17
CA VAL A 2 20.42 -18.06 7.00
C VAL A 2 21.13 -16.88 6.32
N LYS A 3 20.39 -16.01 5.62
CA LYS A 3 20.92 -14.71 5.20
C LYS A 3 20.97 -13.81 6.45
N CYS A 4 22.11 -13.80 7.13
CA CYS A 4 22.43 -12.75 8.09
C CYS A 4 22.58 -11.44 7.31
N GLU A 5 21.48 -10.69 7.16
CA GLU A 5 21.54 -9.28 6.78
C GLU A 5 22.23 -8.54 7.92
N VAL A 6 23.51 -8.21 7.71
CA VAL A 6 24.27 -7.42 8.68
C VAL A 6 23.79 -5.98 8.56
N VAL A 7 22.78 -5.65 9.34
CA VAL A 7 22.32 -4.28 9.53
C VAL A 7 23.39 -3.54 10.33
N PHE A 8 23.81 -2.37 9.86
CA PHE A 8 24.71 -1.49 10.58
C PHE A 8 23.94 -0.83 11.75
N PRO A 9 24.26 -1.15 13.03
CA PRO A 9 23.51 -0.62 14.15
C PRO A 9 24.00 0.78 14.52
N ALA A 10 23.10 1.76 14.53
CA ALA A 10 23.38 3.12 14.98
C ALA A 10 22.53 3.42 16.25
N PRO A 11 23.13 3.55 17.45
CA PRO A 11 24.57 3.49 17.74
C PRO A 11 25.14 2.06 17.78
N LEU A 12 26.42 1.91 17.44
CA LEU A 12 27.13 0.63 17.52
C LEU A 12 27.12 0.09 18.97
N PRO A 13 26.70 -1.17 19.20
CA PRO A 13 26.56 -1.70 20.55
C PRO A 13 27.91 -1.83 21.24
N ASP A 14 27.92 -1.62 22.55
CA ASP A 14 29.13 -1.79 23.36
C ASP A 14 29.57 -3.25 23.49
N ASP A 15 28.61 -4.17 23.42
CA ASP A 15 28.81 -5.61 23.43
C ASP A 15 28.90 -6.13 21.98
N PRO A 16 30.06 -6.67 21.56
CA PRO A 16 30.24 -7.22 20.21
C PRO A 16 29.22 -8.33 19.88
N HIS A 17 28.79 -9.15 20.84
CA HIS A 17 27.85 -10.25 20.54
C HIS A 17 26.47 -9.77 20.09
N LYS A 18 26.13 -8.50 20.30
CA LYS A 18 24.85 -7.92 19.86
C LYS A 18 24.85 -7.50 18.38
N TRP A 19 25.95 -7.71 17.66
CA TRP A 19 26.07 -7.31 16.26
C TRP A 19 27.06 -8.17 15.48
N ASP A 20 26.62 -8.98 14.53
CA ASP A 20 27.52 -9.89 13.80
C ASP A 20 28.56 -9.19 12.90
N GLY A 21 28.35 -7.90 12.60
CA GLY A 21 29.24 -7.14 11.71
C GLY A 21 30.65 -6.88 12.27
N TRP A 22 30.86 -6.92 13.59
CA TRP A 22 32.22 -6.76 14.13
C TRP A 22 33.16 -7.88 13.70
N SER A 23 32.65 -9.06 13.33
CA SER A 23 33.45 -10.21 12.90
C SER A 23 33.93 -10.10 11.45
N LYS A 24 33.31 -9.20 10.66
CA LYS A 24 33.53 -9.05 9.21
C LYS A 24 34.62 -8.05 8.83
N TYR A 25 35.26 -7.40 9.80
CA TYR A 25 36.38 -6.45 9.56
C TYR A 25 37.54 -7.05 8.75
N LYS A 26 37.72 -8.38 8.79
CA LYS A 26 38.74 -9.14 8.05
C LYS A 26 38.23 -9.77 6.74
N SER A 27 37.00 -9.47 6.31
CA SER A 27 36.45 -10.01 5.06
C SER A 27 37.32 -9.63 3.87
N VAL A 28 37.37 -10.46 2.83
CA VAL A 28 38.05 -10.10 1.58
C VAL A 28 37.28 -8.99 0.86
N ASN A 29 35.94 -8.96 1.00
CA ASN A 29 35.07 -7.97 0.41
C ASN A 29 35.10 -6.63 1.21
N PRO A 30 35.55 -5.51 0.62
CA PRO A 30 35.63 -4.23 1.33
C PRO A 30 34.26 -3.67 1.72
N TYR A 31 33.18 -3.99 0.99
CA TYR A 31 31.82 -3.59 1.36
C TYR A 31 31.37 -4.28 2.65
N GLU A 32 31.66 -5.57 2.81
CA GLU A 32 31.33 -6.31 4.04
C GLU A 32 32.07 -5.78 5.26
N ARG A 33 33.32 -5.32 5.09
CA ARG A 33 34.09 -4.70 6.19
C ARG A 33 33.41 -3.44 6.71
N LEU A 34 32.74 -2.70 5.84
CA LEU A 34 31.97 -1.50 6.17
C LEU A 34 30.49 -1.79 6.44
N CYS A 35 30.09 -3.06 6.41
CA CYS A 35 28.69 -3.49 6.51
C CYS A 35 27.79 -2.77 5.50
N LEU A 36 28.28 -2.68 4.26
CA LEU A 36 27.59 -2.16 3.09
C LEU A 36 27.35 -3.30 2.09
N ASP A 37 26.42 -3.09 1.17
CA ASP A 37 26.18 -3.97 0.02
C ASP A 37 26.56 -3.24 -1.27
N SER A 38 27.36 -3.89 -2.12
CA SER A 38 27.75 -3.33 -3.41
C SER A 38 26.54 -3.08 -4.32
N GLN A 39 25.46 -3.87 -4.19
CA GLN A 39 24.25 -3.74 -5.03
C GLN A 39 23.43 -2.49 -4.72
N GLN A 40 23.56 -1.95 -3.51
CA GLN A 40 22.84 -0.74 -3.10
C GLN A 40 23.50 0.55 -3.60
N ASN A 41 24.64 0.43 -4.29
CA ASN A 41 25.45 1.54 -4.79
C ASN A 41 25.64 2.65 -3.74
N PRO A 42 26.28 2.36 -2.60
CA PRO A 42 26.39 3.30 -1.49
C PRO A 42 27.11 4.59 -1.90
N THR A 43 26.65 5.73 -1.41
CA THR A 43 27.29 7.02 -1.70
C THR A 43 28.66 7.11 -1.02
N ASN A 44 29.53 7.98 -1.54
CA ASN A 44 30.85 8.20 -0.95
C ASN A 44 30.73 8.71 0.49
N GLU A 45 29.74 9.55 0.77
CA GLU A 45 29.46 10.06 2.11
C GLU A 45 29.11 8.93 3.09
N LEU A 46 28.29 7.96 2.65
CA LEU A 46 27.89 6.81 3.46
C LEU A 46 29.08 5.87 3.75
N ILE A 47 29.93 5.63 2.75
CA ILE A 47 31.17 4.87 2.90
C ILE A 47 32.09 5.53 3.94
N GLU A 48 32.24 6.85 3.87
CA GLU A 48 33.04 7.61 4.84
C GLU A 48 32.43 7.60 6.25
N GLU A 49 31.12 7.71 6.36
CA GLU A 49 30.39 7.66 7.62
C GLU A 49 30.59 6.30 8.32
N HIS A 50 30.31 5.20 7.63
CA HIS A 50 30.50 3.85 8.18
C HIS A 50 31.96 3.60 8.58
N CYS A 51 32.92 4.02 7.75
CA CYS A 51 34.35 3.93 8.08
C CYS A 51 34.67 4.70 9.38
N ARG A 52 34.17 5.93 9.50
CA ARG A 52 34.40 6.79 10.67
C ARG A 52 33.80 6.20 11.94
N GLU A 53 32.59 5.68 11.86
CA GLU A 53 31.89 5.12 13.02
C GLU A 53 32.54 3.83 13.51
N LEU A 54 32.92 2.94 12.59
CA LEU A 54 33.67 1.72 12.91
C LEU A 54 35.03 2.04 13.52
N LEU A 55 35.76 3.01 12.97
CA LEU A 55 37.02 3.46 13.55
C LEU A 55 36.85 4.01 14.97
N ARG A 56 35.82 4.83 15.20
CA ARG A 56 35.50 5.34 16.55
C ARG A 56 35.17 4.21 17.52
N TRP A 57 34.43 3.21 17.06
CA TRP A 57 34.07 2.05 17.87
C TRP A 57 35.31 1.24 18.26
N TRP A 58 36.18 0.90 17.31
CA TRP A 58 37.44 0.21 17.59
C TRP A 58 38.37 1.02 18.52
N GLN A 59 38.44 2.35 18.33
CA GLN A 59 39.21 3.24 19.21
C GLN A 59 38.71 3.21 20.67
N LYS A 60 37.39 3.17 20.90
CA LYS A 60 36.81 3.03 22.25
C LYS A 60 37.19 1.71 22.92
N LYS A 61 37.46 0.66 22.14
CA LYS A 61 37.84 -0.67 22.65
C LYS A 61 39.36 -0.84 22.80
N LEU A 62 40.18 0.10 22.29
CA LEU A 62 41.63 0.05 22.39
C LEU A 62 42.18 -0.09 23.84
N PRO A 63 41.59 0.56 24.87
CA PRO A 63 42.04 0.36 26.26
C PRO A 63 41.90 -1.08 26.77
N LEU A 64 41.00 -1.89 26.17
CA LEU A 64 40.83 -3.31 26.51
C LEU A 64 42.05 -4.16 26.12
N LYS A 65 42.90 -3.67 25.22
CA LYS A 65 44.14 -4.34 24.82
C LYS A 65 45.05 -4.65 26.01
N ASN A 66 45.03 -3.78 27.03
CA ASN A 66 45.85 -3.93 28.24
C ASN A 66 45.17 -4.78 29.33
N GLN A 67 44.02 -5.40 29.05
CA GLN A 67 43.24 -6.21 29.98
C GLN A 67 43.02 -7.64 29.45
N PRO A 68 44.08 -8.48 29.35
CA PRO A 68 44.00 -9.79 28.68
C PRO A 68 43.08 -10.81 29.36
N SER A 69 42.70 -10.58 30.62
CA SER A 69 41.73 -11.38 31.38
C SER A 69 40.27 -11.01 31.12
N ASN A 70 39.98 -9.90 30.42
CA ASN A 70 38.63 -9.48 30.09
C ASN A 70 38.08 -10.32 28.92
N PRO A 71 36.90 -10.96 29.05
CA PRO A 71 36.28 -11.75 27.98
C PRO A 71 36.10 -10.99 26.66
N VAL A 72 35.76 -9.70 26.72
CA VAL A 72 35.59 -8.84 25.53
C VAL A 72 36.93 -8.58 24.85
N ALA A 73 38.01 -8.43 25.63
CA ALA A 73 39.35 -8.27 25.08
C ALA A 73 39.85 -9.54 24.37
N GLN A 74 39.44 -10.73 24.84
CA GLN A 74 39.77 -12.00 24.19
C GLN A 74 39.05 -12.15 22.85
N LEU A 75 37.77 -11.76 22.78
CA LEU A 75 36.98 -11.79 21.54
C LEU A 75 37.52 -10.83 20.47
N LEU A 76 37.89 -9.62 20.87
CA LEU A 76 38.34 -8.57 19.95
C LEU A 76 39.84 -8.62 19.66
N ARG A 77 40.60 -9.53 20.28
CA ARG A 77 42.07 -9.53 20.32
C ARG A 77 42.73 -9.36 18.95
N ALA A 78 42.29 -10.12 17.94
CA ALA A 78 42.82 -10.02 16.58
C ALA A 78 42.46 -8.69 15.88
N GLY A 79 41.26 -8.17 16.15
CA GLY A 79 40.77 -6.95 15.50
C GLY A 79 41.28 -5.66 16.12
N LEU A 80 41.69 -5.66 17.39
CA LEU A 80 42.17 -4.44 18.08
C LEU A 80 43.39 -3.81 17.40
N ASP A 81 44.23 -4.62 16.73
CA ASP A 81 45.44 -4.15 16.02
C ASP A 81 45.28 -4.10 14.50
N GLU A 82 44.43 -4.96 13.94
CA GLU A 82 44.32 -5.12 12.48
C GLU A 82 43.16 -4.32 11.87
N SER A 83 42.10 -4.03 12.63
CA SER A 83 40.89 -3.37 12.12
C SER A 83 41.16 -2.01 11.50
N SER A 84 42.04 -1.19 12.08
CA SER A 84 42.38 0.12 11.55
C SER A 84 43.03 0.02 10.17
N LYS A 85 43.87 -1.00 9.95
CA LYS A 85 44.48 -1.28 8.64
C LYS A 85 43.41 -1.67 7.62
N TYR A 86 42.57 -2.65 7.95
CA TYR A 86 41.53 -3.15 7.03
C TYR A 86 40.46 -2.11 6.68
N LEU A 87 40.09 -1.24 7.63
CA LEU A 87 39.15 -0.14 7.39
C LEU A 87 39.77 0.96 6.52
N THR A 88 41.08 1.21 6.67
CA THR A 88 41.82 2.14 5.80
C THR A 88 41.92 1.60 4.38
N GLU A 89 42.23 0.31 4.21
CA GLU A 89 42.23 -0.36 2.90
C GLU A 89 40.85 -0.29 2.24
N ALA A 90 39.78 -0.63 2.97
CA ALA A 90 38.40 -0.57 2.45
C ALA A 90 38.04 0.86 2.00
N ARG A 91 38.45 1.87 2.76
CA ARG A 91 38.24 3.28 2.41
C ARG A 91 38.96 3.66 1.12
N ILE A 92 40.22 3.23 0.94
CA ILE A 92 41.00 3.51 -0.26
C ILE A 92 40.40 2.83 -1.49
N GLU A 93 39.99 1.57 -1.35
CA GLU A 93 39.41 0.79 -2.46
C GLU A 93 38.04 1.30 -2.90
N LEU A 94 37.22 1.80 -1.97
CA LEU A 94 35.83 2.20 -2.26
C LEU A 94 35.62 3.68 -2.55
N LEU A 95 36.50 4.58 -2.09
CA LEU A 95 36.38 6.02 -2.40
C LEU A 95 37.06 6.41 -3.71
N ASP A 96 38.00 5.60 -4.20
CA ASP A 96 38.61 5.77 -5.52
C ASP A 96 37.67 5.19 -6.60
N PRO A 97 37.16 6.00 -7.55
CA PRO A 97 36.18 5.52 -8.53
C PRO A 97 36.69 4.39 -9.43
N GLU A 98 37.97 4.41 -9.80
CA GLU A 98 38.58 3.41 -10.69
C GLU A 98 38.79 2.08 -9.96
N ARG A 99 39.18 2.13 -8.69
CA ARG A 99 39.30 0.94 -7.84
C ARG A 99 37.95 0.35 -7.50
N ARG A 100 36.98 1.19 -7.10
CA ARG A 100 35.62 0.77 -6.79
C ARG A 100 34.99 0.03 -7.96
N LYS A 101 35.13 0.55 -9.18
CA LYS A 101 34.64 -0.11 -10.40
C LYS A 101 35.25 -1.50 -10.61
N LYS A 102 36.54 -1.70 -10.29
CA LYS A 102 37.19 -3.02 -10.36
C LYS A 102 36.64 -3.97 -9.30
N VAL A 103 36.49 -3.49 -8.07
CA VAL A 103 35.90 -4.26 -6.97
C VAL A 103 34.47 -4.70 -7.32
N ASP A 104 33.65 -3.77 -7.82
CA ASP A 104 32.28 -4.03 -8.23
C ASP A 104 32.20 -5.05 -9.36
N ALA A 105 33.10 -4.96 -10.35
CA ALA A 105 33.18 -5.91 -11.45
C ALA A 105 33.55 -7.32 -10.98
N VAL A 106 34.51 -7.45 -10.06
CA VAL A 106 34.91 -8.75 -9.50
C VAL A 106 33.76 -9.37 -8.70
N LEU A 107 33.10 -8.59 -7.84
CA LEU A 107 31.97 -9.06 -7.03
C LEU A 107 30.75 -9.42 -7.89
N ALA A 108 30.50 -8.69 -8.97
CA ALA A 108 29.46 -9.01 -9.93
C ALA A 108 29.76 -10.34 -10.65
N ALA A 109 31.00 -10.56 -11.07
CA ALA A 109 31.42 -11.80 -11.72
C ALA A 109 31.32 -13.02 -10.77
N GLU A 110 31.71 -12.88 -9.50
CA GLU A 110 31.57 -13.94 -8.50
C GLU A 110 30.11 -14.30 -8.24
N LYS A 111 29.23 -13.28 -8.12
CA LYS A 111 27.78 -13.50 -7.97
C LYS A 111 27.17 -14.17 -9.20
N GLU A 112 27.57 -13.75 -10.40
CA GLU A 112 27.12 -14.37 -11.65
C GLU A 112 27.55 -15.85 -11.71
N GLN A 113 28.80 -16.17 -11.35
CA GLN A 113 29.26 -17.55 -11.27
C GLN A 113 28.47 -18.39 -10.25
N GLN A 114 28.13 -17.81 -9.09
CA GLN A 114 27.32 -18.48 -8.09
C GLN A 114 25.88 -18.71 -8.59
N ALA A 115 25.29 -17.73 -9.26
CA ALA A 115 23.96 -17.84 -9.88
C ALA A 115 23.95 -18.96 -10.95
N ILE A 116 24.99 -19.01 -11.79
CA ILE A 116 25.16 -20.08 -12.79
C ILE A 116 25.31 -21.45 -12.11
N ALA A 117 26.06 -21.54 -11.00
CA ALA A 117 26.22 -22.80 -10.28
C ALA A 117 24.91 -23.31 -9.66
N GLU A 118 24.10 -22.43 -9.06
CA GLU A 118 22.78 -22.78 -8.53
C GLU A 118 21.79 -23.11 -9.66
N PHE A 119 21.81 -22.35 -10.76
CA PHE A 119 21.02 -22.65 -11.96
C PHE A 119 21.34 -24.05 -12.50
N ASN A 120 22.62 -24.43 -12.57
CA ASN A 120 23.03 -25.76 -13.02
C ASN A 120 22.52 -26.88 -12.09
N LYS A 121 22.51 -26.66 -10.76
CA LYS A 121 21.92 -27.62 -9.82
C LYS A 121 20.42 -27.78 -10.03
N PHE A 122 19.72 -26.66 -10.23
CA PHE A 122 18.28 -26.65 -10.45
C PHE A 122 17.90 -27.29 -11.79
N PHE A 123 18.65 -26.97 -12.86
CA PHE A 123 18.51 -27.61 -14.16
C PHE A 123 18.68 -29.13 -14.09
N ALA A 124 19.72 -29.61 -13.39
CA ALA A 124 19.95 -31.05 -13.20
C ALA A 124 18.79 -31.75 -12.48
N PHE A 125 18.10 -31.05 -11.58
CA PHE A 125 16.89 -31.56 -10.92
C PHE A 125 15.70 -31.60 -11.89
N SER A 126 15.50 -30.55 -12.69
CA SER A 126 14.39 -30.46 -13.67
C SER A 126 14.47 -31.50 -14.79
N ILE A 127 15.65 -31.99 -15.14
CA ILE A 127 15.82 -33.03 -16.18
C ILE A 127 15.89 -34.46 -15.63
N ALA A 128 15.74 -34.66 -14.31
CA ALA A 128 15.90 -35.96 -13.67
C ALA A 128 14.91 -37.03 -14.21
N ASP A 129 13.74 -36.59 -14.71
CA ASP A 129 12.71 -37.46 -15.30
C ASP A 129 12.96 -37.79 -16.79
N GLY A 130 14.07 -37.35 -17.39
CA GLY A 130 14.47 -37.71 -18.75
C GLY A 130 13.86 -36.87 -19.89
N GLY A 131 13.21 -35.74 -19.57
CA GLY A 131 12.66 -34.82 -20.56
C GLY A 131 12.33 -33.46 -19.96
N LEU A 132 12.42 -32.39 -20.74
CA LEU A 132 12.08 -31.04 -20.28
C LEU A 132 10.64 -30.70 -20.71
N ARG A 133 9.73 -30.56 -19.74
CA ARG A 133 8.33 -30.16 -19.96
C ARG A 133 8.22 -28.63 -20.11
N PRO A 134 7.20 -28.09 -20.82
CA PRO A 134 7.00 -26.65 -20.96
C PRO A 134 6.86 -25.89 -19.63
N GLU A 135 6.27 -26.54 -18.62
CA GLU A 135 6.12 -25.98 -17.27
C GLU A 135 7.47 -25.87 -16.53
N GLU A 136 8.37 -26.83 -16.75
CA GLU A 136 9.70 -26.87 -16.14
C GLU A 136 10.65 -25.89 -16.82
N GLU A 137 10.52 -25.71 -18.14
CA GLU A 137 11.23 -24.67 -18.88
C GLU A 137 10.81 -23.28 -18.38
N LYS A 138 9.51 -23.05 -18.14
CA LYS A 138 9.02 -21.81 -17.52
C LYS A 138 9.56 -21.62 -16.09
N ALA A 139 9.64 -22.69 -15.30
CA ALA A 139 10.21 -22.65 -13.95
C ALA A 139 11.72 -22.35 -13.95
N LEU A 140 12.47 -22.88 -14.91
CA LEU A 140 13.90 -22.59 -15.09
C LEU A 140 14.14 -21.14 -15.48
N ILE A 141 13.31 -20.61 -16.39
CA ILE A 141 13.36 -19.19 -16.78
C ILE A 141 13.09 -18.28 -15.57
N GLY A 142 12.07 -18.60 -14.77
CA GLY A 142 11.77 -17.89 -13.53
C GLY A 142 12.92 -17.94 -12.52
N PHE A 143 13.49 -19.14 -12.28
CA PHE A 143 14.59 -19.33 -11.35
C PHE A 143 15.85 -18.55 -11.77
N GLY A 144 16.19 -18.55 -13.05
CA GLY A 144 17.32 -17.78 -13.58
C GLY A 144 17.13 -16.27 -13.41
N ALA A 145 15.91 -15.77 -13.67
CA ALA A 145 15.58 -14.36 -13.49
C ALA A 145 15.69 -13.92 -12.01
N ASP A 146 15.23 -14.76 -11.08
CA ASP A 146 15.32 -14.51 -9.63
C ASP A 146 16.77 -14.45 -9.11
N HIS A 147 17.72 -15.07 -9.83
CA HIS A 147 19.15 -15.05 -9.49
C HIS A 147 19.95 -14.00 -10.28
N GLY A 148 19.28 -13.09 -10.99
CA GLY A 148 19.89 -11.95 -11.67
C GLY A 148 20.55 -12.28 -13.01
N LEU A 149 20.22 -13.42 -13.63
CA LEU A 149 20.64 -13.74 -14.99
C LEU A 149 19.69 -13.08 -16.00
N SER A 150 20.22 -12.61 -17.13
CA SER A 150 19.38 -12.06 -18.19
C SER A 150 18.64 -13.18 -18.94
N GLU A 151 17.43 -12.88 -19.40
CA GLU A 151 16.57 -13.83 -20.14
C GLU A 151 17.29 -14.47 -21.34
N GLU A 152 18.04 -13.66 -22.10
CA GLU A 152 18.85 -14.13 -23.24
C GLU A 152 19.92 -15.14 -22.83
N LYS A 153 20.59 -14.93 -21.69
CA LYS A 153 21.60 -15.85 -21.17
C LYS A 153 20.96 -17.14 -20.65
N ILE A 154 19.81 -17.04 -19.99
CA ILE A 154 19.07 -18.20 -19.47
C ILE A 154 18.65 -19.11 -20.62
N LEU A 155 18.10 -18.54 -21.70
CA LEU A 155 17.71 -19.30 -22.89
C LEU A 155 18.93 -19.94 -23.58
N GLN A 156 20.05 -19.23 -23.72
CA GLN A 156 21.30 -19.81 -24.23
C GLN A 156 21.81 -20.96 -23.36
N PHE A 157 21.78 -20.82 -22.03
CA PHE A 157 22.19 -21.89 -21.11
C PHE A 157 21.29 -23.11 -21.21
N ILE A 158 19.97 -22.92 -21.34
CA ILE A 158 19.01 -24.03 -21.53
C ILE A 158 19.29 -24.75 -22.84
N GLU A 159 19.49 -24.02 -23.95
CA GLU A 159 19.78 -24.63 -25.25
C GLU A 159 21.12 -25.38 -25.29
N GLU A 160 22.18 -24.79 -24.72
CA GLU A 160 23.50 -25.42 -24.62
C GLU A 160 23.43 -26.70 -23.78
N LYS A 161 22.71 -26.66 -22.65
CA LYS A 161 22.58 -27.81 -21.75
C LYS A 161 21.66 -28.90 -22.32
N LEU A 162 20.60 -28.57 -23.04
CA LEU A 162 19.79 -29.55 -23.77
C LEU A 162 20.64 -30.26 -24.84
N LYS A 163 21.56 -29.53 -25.48
CA LYS A 163 22.50 -30.09 -26.46
C LYS A 163 23.56 -31.00 -25.83
N GLU A 164 24.08 -30.64 -24.67
CA GLU A 164 25.06 -31.45 -23.91
C GLU A 164 24.44 -32.72 -23.31
N THR A 165 23.22 -32.62 -22.78
CA THR A 165 22.55 -33.73 -22.08
C THR A 165 21.79 -34.66 -23.04
N GLY A 166 21.53 -34.24 -24.28
CA GLY A 166 20.79 -35.02 -25.28
C GLY A 166 19.30 -35.16 -24.97
N VAL A 167 18.80 -34.44 -23.97
CA VAL A 167 17.41 -34.44 -23.52
C VAL A 167 16.57 -33.61 -24.51
N LYS A 168 15.40 -34.14 -24.91
CA LYS A 168 14.49 -33.45 -25.85
C LYS A 168 13.37 -32.75 -25.08
N ARG A 169 12.92 -31.61 -25.62
CA ARG A 169 11.68 -30.94 -25.18
C ARG A 169 10.51 -31.90 -25.41
N ILE A 170 9.72 -32.16 -24.37
CA ILE A 170 8.51 -32.99 -24.48
C ILE A 170 7.38 -32.08 -24.96
N VAL A 171 6.88 -32.33 -26.18
CA VAL A 171 5.68 -31.70 -26.71
C VAL A 171 4.48 -32.58 -26.34
N PRO A 172 3.43 -32.07 -25.67
CA PRO A 172 2.23 -32.86 -25.41
C PRO A 172 1.54 -33.27 -26.72
N GLU A 173 1.20 -34.55 -26.87
CA GLU A 173 0.31 -35.03 -27.93
C GLU A 173 -1.11 -34.48 -27.72
N PRO A 174 -1.83 -34.09 -28.80
CA PRO A 174 -3.19 -33.57 -28.66
C PRO A 174 -4.16 -34.70 -28.30
N GLU A 175 -4.80 -34.59 -27.14
CA GLU A 175 -5.85 -35.52 -26.71
C GLU A 175 -7.07 -35.48 -27.64
N VAL A 176 -7.46 -36.66 -28.14
CA VAL A 176 -8.62 -36.89 -29.00
C VAL A 176 -9.91 -36.73 -28.18
N LYS A 177 -10.68 -35.67 -28.46
CA LYS A 177 -12.03 -35.47 -27.93
C LYS A 177 -13.06 -36.10 -28.86
N THR A 178 -13.86 -37.04 -28.36
CA THR A 178 -15.08 -37.53 -29.03
C THR A 178 -16.23 -36.51 -28.87
N GLU A 179 -16.91 -36.26 -29.98
CA GLU A 179 -17.88 -35.20 -30.19
C GLU A 179 -19.21 -35.39 -29.42
N THR A 180 -19.64 -34.34 -28.74
CA THR A 180 -21.06 -33.94 -28.71
C THR A 180 -21.14 -32.51 -29.22
N VAL A 181 -21.80 -32.33 -30.36
CA VAL A 181 -21.98 -31.03 -31.01
C VAL A 181 -22.94 -30.17 -30.20
N VAL A 182 -22.38 -29.23 -29.43
CA VAL A 182 -22.96 -27.91 -29.23
C VAL A 182 -21.82 -26.91 -29.46
N ALA A 183 -21.94 -26.11 -30.50
CA ALA A 183 -20.99 -25.05 -30.79
C ALA A 183 -20.93 -24.09 -29.59
N VAL A 184 -19.80 -24.07 -28.89
CA VAL A 184 -19.43 -23.00 -27.97
C VAL A 184 -17.98 -22.64 -28.31
N ALA A 185 -17.79 -21.42 -28.81
CA ALA A 185 -16.48 -20.80 -28.95
C ALA A 185 -15.71 -20.89 -27.62
N PRO A 186 -14.36 -20.89 -27.59
CA PRO A 186 -13.63 -20.86 -26.33
C PRO A 186 -14.08 -19.63 -25.55
N ALA A 187 -14.88 -19.85 -24.51
CA ALA A 187 -15.36 -18.77 -23.67
C ALA A 187 -14.14 -18.26 -22.92
N ASP A 188 -13.82 -17.00 -23.12
CA ASP A 188 -13.01 -16.20 -22.20
C ASP A 188 -13.41 -16.57 -20.76
N ALA A 189 -12.44 -16.91 -19.90
CA ALA A 189 -12.70 -17.38 -18.53
C ALA A 189 -13.63 -16.43 -17.77
N LYS A 190 -13.59 -15.14 -18.11
CA LYS A 190 -14.50 -14.09 -17.62
C LYS A 190 -15.95 -14.31 -18.06
N SER A 191 -16.16 -14.71 -19.30
CA SER A 191 -17.50 -15.02 -19.85
C SER A 191 -18.10 -16.29 -19.24
N GLU A 192 -17.27 -17.29 -18.94
CA GLU A 192 -17.71 -18.50 -18.23
C GLU A 192 -18.08 -18.18 -16.79
N PHE A 193 -17.26 -17.38 -16.09
CA PHE A 193 -17.54 -16.94 -14.74
C PHE A 193 -18.83 -16.08 -14.65
N LEU A 194 -19.03 -15.15 -15.58
CA LEU A 194 -20.29 -14.39 -15.68
C LEU A 194 -21.51 -15.30 -15.88
N ARG A 195 -21.36 -16.41 -16.59
CA ARG A 195 -22.44 -17.40 -16.75
C ARG A 195 -22.71 -18.17 -15.45
N VAL A 196 -21.66 -18.50 -14.69
CA VAL A 196 -21.80 -19.11 -13.34
C VAL A 196 -22.56 -18.16 -12.41
N LEU A 197 -22.20 -16.87 -12.41
CA LEU A 197 -22.92 -15.84 -11.63
C LEU A 197 -24.40 -15.76 -12.02
N GLN A 198 -24.70 -15.75 -13.32
CA GLN A 198 -26.09 -15.74 -13.82
C GLN A 198 -26.90 -16.99 -13.45
N LEU A 199 -26.27 -18.16 -13.38
CA LEU A 199 -26.93 -19.42 -13.02
C LEU A 199 -27.09 -19.60 -11.50
N SER A 200 -26.25 -18.93 -10.71
CA SER A 200 -26.26 -19.01 -9.24
C SER A 200 -27.46 -18.31 -8.58
N ALA A 201 -28.25 -17.53 -9.34
CA ALA A 201 -29.49 -16.88 -8.89
C ALA A 201 -29.33 -16.10 -7.58
N LEU A 202 -28.21 -15.39 -7.43
CA LEU A 202 -27.89 -14.59 -6.26
C LEU A 202 -28.91 -13.45 -6.09
N ASP A 203 -29.40 -13.26 -4.87
CA ASP A 203 -30.21 -12.11 -4.48
C ASP A 203 -29.33 -11.12 -3.70
N SER A 204 -29.38 -9.83 -4.07
CA SER A 204 -28.46 -8.80 -3.59
C SER A 204 -28.56 -8.54 -2.09
N GLU A 205 -29.66 -8.92 -1.45
CA GLU A 205 -29.85 -8.80 0.00
C GLU A 205 -29.23 -9.96 0.81
N SER A 206 -28.66 -11.00 0.18
CA SER A 206 -28.35 -12.26 0.89
C SER A 206 -26.98 -12.92 0.65
N MET A 207 -26.09 -12.32 -0.16
CA MET A 207 -24.80 -12.97 -0.42
C MET A 207 -23.91 -12.97 0.83
N THR A 208 -23.67 -14.15 1.40
CA THR A 208 -22.78 -14.32 2.54
C THR A 208 -21.32 -14.33 2.11
N ASP A 209 -20.41 -14.00 3.02
CA ASP A 209 -18.96 -14.03 2.75
C ASP A 209 -18.52 -15.44 2.28
N ASP A 210 -19.09 -16.51 2.83
CA ASP A 210 -18.82 -17.89 2.39
C ASP A 210 -19.26 -18.16 0.93
N GLN A 211 -20.37 -17.56 0.49
CA GLN A 211 -20.85 -17.70 -0.89
C GLN A 211 -19.99 -16.90 -1.86
N ARG A 212 -19.52 -15.73 -1.43
CA ARG A 212 -18.55 -14.91 -2.17
C ARG A 212 -17.25 -15.67 -2.39
N ASP A 213 -16.72 -16.26 -1.32
CA ASP A 213 -15.48 -17.05 -1.36
C ASP A 213 -15.63 -18.29 -2.26
N ALA A 214 -16.78 -18.97 -2.21
CA ALA A 214 -17.03 -20.11 -3.08
C ALA A 214 -17.02 -19.72 -4.57
N LEU A 215 -17.58 -18.56 -4.93
CA LEU A 215 -17.60 -18.06 -6.31
C LEU A 215 -16.21 -17.62 -6.78
N ILE A 216 -15.45 -16.95 -5.92
CA ILE A 216 -14.07 -16.55 -6.23
C ILE A 216 -13.21 -17.80 -6.47
N ASN A 217 -13.32 -18.83 -5.63
CA ASN A 217 -12.63 -20.10 -5.85
C ASN A 217 -13.03 -20.79 -7.17
N ILE A 218 -14.28 -20.66 -7.61
CA ILE A 218 -14.71 -21.17 -8.92
C ILE A 218 -14.05 -20.37 -10.06
N ALA A 219 -13.97 -19.05 -9.94
CA ALA A 219 -13.30 -18.19 -10.93
C ALA A 219 -11.80 -18.50 -11.02
N GLU A 220 -11.15 -18.69 -9.88
CA GLU A 220 -9.72 -19.05 -9.79
C GLU A 220 -9.44 -20.40 -10.49
N ASN A 221 -10.29 -21.41 -10.25
CA ASN A 221 -10.17 -22.71 -10.92
C ASN A 221 -10.39 -22.61 -12.44
N SER A 222 -11.11 -21.59 -12.91
CA SER A 222 -11.30 -21.26 -14.33
C SER A 222 -10.18 -20.36 -14.89
N GLY A 223 -9.16 -20.01 -14.09
CA GLY A 223 -8.01 -19.23 -14.50
C GLY A 223 -8.21 -17.71 -14.47
N LEU A 224 -9.25 -17.22 -13.79
CA LEU A 224 -9.42 -15.80 -13.51
C LEU A 224 -8.56 -15.34 -12.34
N ASP A 225 -8.01 -14.13 -12.42
CA ASP A 225 -7.40 -13.51 -11.24
C ASP A 225 -8.49 -13.29 -10.16
N PRO A 226 -8.20 -13.57 -8.88
CA PRO A 226 -9.20 -13.42 -7.82
C PRO A 226 -9.73 -12.00 -7.67
N GLY A 227 -8.90 -10.98 -7.94
CA GLY A 227 -9.33 -9.58 -7.91
C GLY A 227 -10.26 -9.24 -9.07
N ASP A 228 -9.96 -9.74 -10.28
CA ASP A 228 -10.87 -9.62 -11.42
C ASP A 228 -12.20 -10.37 -11.17
N ALA A 229 -12.16 -11.49 -10.45
CA ALA A 229 -13.34 -12.24 -10.05
C ALA A 229 -14.19 -11.48 -9.01
N GLU A 230 -13.55 -10.85 -8.02
CA GLU A 230 -14.20 -9.97 -7.05
C GLU A 230 -14.91 -8.79 -7.75
N ASP A 231 -14.21 -8.11 -8.66
CA ASP A 231 -14.77 -7.00 -9.44
C ASP A 231 -15.98 -7.45 -10.27
N LEU A 232 -15.94 -8.66 -10.84
CA LEU A 232 -17.05 -9.21 -11.63
C LEU A 232 -18.26 -9.61 -10.80
N VAL A 233 -18.03 -10.14 -9.60
CA VAL A 233 -19.10 -10.43 -8.63
C VAL A 233 -19.79 -9.12 -8.23
N ASP A 234 -19.01 -8.08 -7.94
CA ASP A 234 -19.55 -6.77 -7.56
C ASP A 234 -20.30 -6.09 -8.72
N ASP A 235 -19.76 -6.11 -9.94
CA ASP A 235 -20.42 -5.60 -11.14
C ASP A 235 -21.77 -6.30 -11.40
N TYR A 236 -21.82 -7.62 -11.19
CA TYR A 236 -23.03 -8.43 -11.39
C TYR A 236 -24.11 -8.11 -10.35
N LEU A 237 -23.74 -8.01 -9.07
CA LEU A 237 -24.67 -7.61 -8.01
C LEU A 237 -25.21 -6.20 -8.24
N GLU A 238 -24.36 -5.27 -8.69
CA GLU A 238 -24.82 -3.93 -9.06
C GLU A 238 -25.79 -3.95 -10.26
N GLU A 239 -25.62 -4.87 -11.22
CA GLU A 239 -26.55 -5.02 -12.34
C GLU A 239 -27.91 -5.58 -11.90
N ILE A 240 -27.94 -6.51 -10.95
CA ILE A 240 -29.16 -7.03 -10.33
C ILE A 240 -29.91 -5.89 -9.63
N ASP A 241 -29.22 -5.11 -8.79
CA ASP A 241 -29.82 -3.97 -8.10
C ASP A 241 -30.39 -2.93 -9.07
N ARG A 242 -29.64 -2.61 -10.14
CA ARG A 242 -30.12 -1.71 -11.20
C ARG A 242 -31.40 -2.23 -11.87
N LYS A 243 -31.48 -3.54 -12.13
CA LYS A 243 -32.67 -4.19 -12.73
C LYS A 243 -33.86 -4.21 -11.77
N GLN A 244 -33.65 -4.56 -10.51
CA GLN A 244 -34.70 -4.55 -9.47
C GLN A 244 -35.26 -3.12 -9.27
N ILE A 245 -34.39 -2.11 -9.20
CA ILE A 245 -34.81 -0.69 -9.10
C ILE A 245 -35.61 -0.27 -10.34
N ALA A 246 -35.21 -0.69 -11.55
CA ALA A 246 -35.92 -0.40 -12.79
C ALA A 246 -37.30 -1.08 -12.87
N GLU A 247 -37.45 -2.30 -12.35
CA GLU A 247 -38.74 -2.99 -12.24
C GLU A 247 -39.68 -2.33 -11.23
N ILE A 248 -39.18 -1.93 -10.05
CA ILE A 248 -39.96 -1.20 -9.05
C ILE A 248 -40.43 0.16 -9.61
N THR A 249 -39.59 0.81 -10.41
CA THR A 249 -39.91 2.09 -11.06
C THR A 249 -40.94 1.92 -12.19
N LYS A 250 -40.94 0.78 -12.92
CA LYS A 250 -41.99 0.42 -13.89
C LYS A 250 -43.31 -0.03 -13.24
N GLY A 251 -43.26 -0.61 -12.04
CA GLY A 251 -44.43 -1.10 -11.31
C GLY A 251 -45.32 -0.02 -10.67
N LYS A 252 -44.85 1.23 -10.53
CA LYS A 252 -45.61 2.35 -9.93
C LYS A 252 -46.47 3.16 -10.90
N ALA A 253 -46.77 2.64 -12.09
CA ALA A 253 -47.72 3.23 -13.05
C ALA A 253 -49.03 2.43 -13.13
N LYS A 254 -49.80 2.35 -12.03
CA LYS A 254 -51.24 2.04 -12.02
C LYS A 254 -51.81 2.39 -10.65
N GLY A 255 -52.37 3.60 -10.53
CA GLY A 255 -53.15 3.97 -9.35
C GLY A 255 -54.53 3.28 -9.38
N PRO A 256 -55.11 2.94 -8.22
CA PRO A 256 -56.53 2.71 -8.13
C PRO A 256 -57.27 3.98 -7.69
N ALA A 257 -58.52 4.03 -8.16
CA ALA A 257 -59.46 5.12 -8.10
C ALA A 257 -60.06 5.37 -6.70
N ALA A 258 -60.75 6.50 -6.62
CA ALA A 258 -61.34 7.13 -5.44
C ALA A 258 -62.35 6.29 -4.64
N ILE A 259 -62.34 6.48 -3.32
CA ILE A 259 -63.50 6.31 -2.42
C ILE A 259 -63.54 7.50 -1.44
N ALA A 260 -64.74 8.02 -1.20
CA ALA A 260 -65.03 9.28 -0.53
C ALA A 260 -65.40 9.15 0.97
N ARG A 261 -65.16 10.26 1.70
CA ARG A 261 -65.77 10.77 2.97
C ARG A 261 -65.55 9.95 4.25
N ASN A 262 -65.07 10.52 5.37
CA ASN A 262 -65.80 11.47 6.23
C ASN A 262 -64.90 11.92 7.41
N GLY A 263 -65.20 13.10 8.00
CA GLY A 263 -65.02 13.31 9.45
C GLY A 263 -63.95 14.31 9.93
N ASN A 264 -64.32 15.59 9.95
CA ASN A 264 -63.99 16.65 10.92
C ASN A 264 -62.86 16.43 11.95
N THR A 265 -61.91 17.37 12.02
CA THR A 265 -61.93 18.44 13.04
C THR A 265 -60.93 19.55 12.68
N ALA A 266 -61.41 20.78 12.79
CA ALA A 266 -60.69 22.01 12.51
C ALA A 266 -60.06 22.55 13.80
N VAL A 267 -58.83 23.07 13.71
CA VAL A 267 -58.45 24.31 14.41
C VAL A 267 -57.57 25.14 13.46
N LYS A 268 -58.11 26.30 13.08
CA LYS A 268 -57.44 27.39 12.36
C LYS A 268 -56.49 28.13 13.31
N VAL A 269 -55.36 28.65 12.84
CA VAL A 269 -55.00 30.10 12.84
C VAL A 269 -53.90 30.33 11.78
N ALA A 270 -54.12 31.31 10.90
CA ALA A 270 -53.20 31.80 9.87
C ALA A 270 -52.30 32.95 10.42
N PRO A 271 -51.26 33.46 9.72
CA PRO A 271 -51.52 34.32 8.55
C PRO A 271 -50.50 34.27 7.39
N LYS A 272 -51.07 34.42 6.19
CA LYS A 272 -50.71 35.31 5.08
C LYS A 272 -49.25 35.36 4.55
N VAL A 273 -49.15 34.77 3.36
CA VAL A 273 -48.31 35.15 2.23
C VAL A 273 -48.60 36.58 1.77
N GLY A 274 -47.54 37.35 1.50
CA GLY A 274 -47.55 38.50 0.59
C GLY A 274 -46.77 38.16 -0.68
N THR A 275 -47.46 38.15 -1.82
CA THR A 275 -46.90 37.99 -3.15
C THR A 275 -46.48 39.36 -3.72
N LYS A 276 -45.33 39.42 -4.39
CA LYS A 276 -45.11 39.98 -5.74
C LYS A 276 -43.62 40.30 -5.96
N ALA A 277 -43.02 39.67 -6.97
CA ALA A 277 -42.67 40.32 -8.25
C ALA A 277 -41.70 39.42 -9.03
N ALA A 278 -42.08 39.09 -10.25
CA ALA A 278 -41.21 38.44 -11.22
C ALA A 278 -40.12 39.42 -11.69
N ALA A 279 -38.86 39.04 -11.57
CA ALA A 279 -37.73 39.71 -12.21
C ALA A 279 -37.07 38.73 -13.20
N LYS A 280 -36.91 39.20 -14.43
CA LYS A 280 -36.31 38.52 -15.57
C LYS A 280 -34.85 38.13 -15.24
N PHE A 281 -34.51 36.85 -15.34
CA PHE A 281 -33.12 36.41 -15.32
C PHE A 281 -32.47 36.73 -16.68
N LYS A 282 -31.48 37.61 -16.64
CA LYS A 282 -30.53 37.85 -17.74
C LYS A 282 -29.39 36.86 -17.55
N VAL A 283 -29.16 35.99 -18.53
CA VAL A 283 -27.96 35.14 -18.59
C VAL A 283 -26.75 36.08 -18.67
N LEU A 284 -25.91 36.06 -17.63
CA LEU A 284 -24.60 36.70 -17.66
C LEU A 284 -23.60 35.66 -18.15
N GLU A 285 -22.89 36.00 -19.21
CA GLU A 285 -21.80 35.23 -19.79
C GLU A 285 -20.76 34.84 -18.73
N GLU A 286 -20.20 33.65 -18.89
CA GLU A 286 -19.13 33.11 -18.07
C GLU A 286 -17.95 34.09 -18.04
N SER A 287 -17.78 34.76 -16.90
CA SER A 287 -16.56 35.52 -16.64
C SER A 287 -15.38 34.55 -16.58
N SER A 288 -14.40 34.79 -17.46
CA SER A 288 -13.11 34.10 -17.49
C SER A 288 -12.45 34.03 -16.11
N PRO A 289 -11.62 33.00 -15.83
CA PRO A 289 -11.09 32.77 -14.49
C PRO A 289 -10.26 33.96 -14.02
N VAL A 290 -10.73 34.61 -12.95
CA VAL A 290 -10.01 35.65 -12.23
C VAL A 290 -8.74 35.02 -11.67
N THR A 291 -7.62 35.27 -12.34
CA THR A 291 -6.30 34.87 -11.86
C THR A 291 -5.89 35.89 -10.81
N MET A 292 -6.17 35.62 -9.54
CA MET A 292 -5.60 36.40 -8.44
C MET A 292 -4.07 36.25 -8.50
N PRO A 293 -3.29 37.34 -8.53
CA PRO A 293 -1.84 37.24 -8.48
C PRO A 293 -1.44 36.70 -7.10
N ARG A 294 -1.16 35.40 -7.01
CA ARG A 294 -0.52 34.80 -5.84
C ARG A 294 0.85 35.47 -5.70
N GLY A 295 1.11 36.07 -4.53
CA GLY A 295 2.49 36.37 -4.13
C GLY A 295 3.36 35.11 -4.24
N PRO A 296 4.69 35.23 -4.21
CA PRO A 296 5.58 34.09 -4.38
C PRO A 296 5.18 32.96 -3.44
N ALA A 297 4.86 31.79 -4.02
CA ALA A 297 4.51 30.61 -3.25
C ALA A 297 5.68 30.28 -2.32
N LEU A 298 5.40 30.14 -1.02
CA LEU A 298 6.41 29.75 -0.04
C LEU A 298 6.94 28.37 -0.39
N SER A 299 8.25 28.13 -0.22
CA SER A 299 8.79 26.78 -0.31
C SER A 299 8.18 25.88 0.77
N PRO A 300 8.15 24.56 0.59
CA PRO A 300 7.73 23.63 1.64
C PRO A 300 8.45 23.84 2.98
N GLU A 301 9.76 24.19 2.99
CA GLU A 301 10.46 24.49 4.24
C GLU A 301 9.99 25.80 4.89
N GLN A 302 9.70 26.81 4.07
CA GLN A 302 9.15 28.08 4.56
C GLN A 302 7.75 27.91 5.14
N GLU A 303 6.91 27.08 4.51
CA GLU A 303 5.60 26.73 5.07
C GLU A 303 5.73 25.99 6.39
N ARG A 304 6.62 24.98 6.49
CA ARG A 304 6.89 24.26 7.75
C ARG A 304 7.40 25.15 8.87
N LYS A 305 8.19 26.18 8.54
CA LYS A 305 8.67 27.16 9.53
C LYS A 305 7.56 28.09 10.00
N ARG A 306 6.64 28.47 9.11
CA ARG A 306 5.52 29.37 9.42
C ARG A 306 4.38 28.67 10.15
N TYR A 307 4.14 27.41 9.82
CA TYR A 307 3.00 26.60 10.25
C TYR A 307 3.52 25.32 10.93
N PRO A 308 3.96 25.41 12.20
CA PRO A 308 4.52 24.26 12.90
C PRO A 308 3.45 23.20 13.17
N ASN A 309 3.89 21.94 13.23
CA ASN A 309 3.06 20.84 13.70
C ASN A 309 2.49 21.14 15.10
N HIS A 310 1.29 20.63 15.39
CA HIS A 310 0.65 20.86 16.68
C HIS A 310 -0.05 19.60 17.19
N THR A 311 -0.48 19.63 18.45
CA THR A 311 -1.28 18.57 19.06
C THR A 311 -2.68 19.11 19.33
N ASN A 312 -3.70 18.33 18.99
CA ASN A 312 -5.09 18.68 19.26
C ASN A 312 -5.48 18.41 20.73
N SER A 313 -6.69 18.79 21.12
CA SER A 313 -7.21 18.67 22.50
C SER A 313 -7.44 17.22 22.96
N LEU A 314 -7.29 16.24 22.06
CA LEU A 314 -7.36 14.80 22.35
C LEU A 314 -5.97 14.15 22.47
N GLY A 315 -4.89 14.92 22.30
CA GLY A 315 -3.53 14.38 22.28
C GLY A 315 -3.06 13.86 20.91
N GLY A 316 -3.88 14.00 19.86
CA GLY A 316 -3.54 13.63 18.50
C GLY A 316 -2.57 14.60 17.85
N GLN A 317 -1.47 14.10 17.27
CA GLN A 317 -0.50 14.90 16.53
C GLN A 317 -1.02 15.26 15.14
N MET A 318 -1.02 16.55 14.81
CA MET A 318 -1.42 17.12 13.52
C MET A 318 -0.16 17.64 12.82
N LEU A 319 0.22 17.00 11.71
CA LEU A 319 1.42 17.37 10.94
C LEU A 319 1.04 18.23 9.74
N LEU A 320 1.86 19.25 9.46
CA LEU A 320 1.69 20.07 8.27
C LEU A 320 2.03 19.26 7.01
N ILE A 321 1.07 19.23 6.09
CA ILE A 321 1.26 18.86 4.69
C ILE A 321 1.40 20.16 3.90
N PRO A 322 2.58 20.47 3.34
CA PRO A 322 2.80 21.71 2.60
C PRO A 322 2.05 21.68 1.27
N SER A 323 1.83 22.87 0.68
CA SER A 323 1.25 22.98 -0.65
C SER A 323 2.19 22.37 -1.70
N GLY A 324 1.65 21.74 -2.73
CA GLY A 324 2.47 21.18 -3.81
C GLY A 324 1.66 20.59 -4.94
N GLU A 325 2.36 20.04 -5.93
CA GLU A 325 1.76 19.33 -7.05
C GLU A 325 2.21 17.88 -7.09
N PHE A 326 1.32 16.99 -7.47
CA PHE A 326 1.63 15.58 -7.66
C PHE A 326 0.80 14.97 -8.79
N ILE A 327 1.17 13.74 -9.15
CA ILE A 327 0.41 12.93 -10.10
C ILE A 327 -0.54 12.03 -9.30
N MET A 328 -1.82 12.35 -9.33
CA MET A 328 -2.89 11.55 -8.75
C MET A 328 -3.25 10.38 -9.67
N GLY A 329 -3.54 9.22 -9.10
CA GLY A 329 -3.79 7.99 -9.82
C GLY A 329 -2.53 7.19 -10.11
N ASN A 330 -2.72 6.00 -10.69
CA ASN A 330 -1.66 5.01 -10.86
C ASN A 330 -1.03 5.10 -12.26
N PRO A 331 0.27 5.44 -12.37
CA PRO A 331 0.96 5.53 -13.66
C PRO A 331 1.56 4.19 -14.13
N PHE A 332 1.51 3.13 -13.32
CA PHE A 332 2.19 1.87 -13.63
C PHE A 332 1.38 0.99 -14.59
N PRO A 333 2.04 0.20 -15.47
CA PRO A 333 1.35 -0.80 -16.28
C PRO A 333 0.58 -1.80 -15.41
N GLY A 334 -0.59 -2.23 -15.85
CA GLY A 334 -1.46 -3.14 -15.09
C GLY A 334 -2.14 -2.48 -13.88
N ALA A 335 -2.21 -1.14 -13.83
CA ALA A 335 -2.99 -0.43 -12.84
C ALA A 335 -4.48 -0.82 -12.91
N PRO A 336 -5.15 -1.02 -11.76
CA PRO A 336 -6.58 -1.26 -11.74
C PRO A 336 -7.36 -0.13 -12.43
N PRO A 337 -8.44 -0.43 -13.16
CA PRO A 337 -9.17 0.57 -13.94
C PRO A 337 -9.64 1.76 -13.11
N ASN A 338 -10.06 1.53 -11.87
CA ASN A 338 -10.54 2.57 -10.95
C ASN A 338 -9.42 3.53 -10.45
N GLU A 339 -8.14 3.15 -10.58
CA GLU A 339 -6.97 3.96 -10.25
C GLU A 339 -6.46 4.80 -11.44
N THR A 340 -7.11 4.69 -12.61
CA THR A 340 -6.73 5.35 -13.86
C THR A 340 -7.88 6.21 -14.42
N PRO A 341 -7.60 7.20 -15.30
CA PRO A 341 -6.28 7.69 -15.68
C PRO A 341 -5.62 8.50 -14.56
N HIS A 342 -4.29 8.49 -14.54
CA HIS A 342 -3.51 9.44 -13.75
C HIS A 342 -3.59 10.87 -14.32
N PHE A 343 -3.57 11.88 -13.45
CA PHE A 343 -3.62 13.30 -13.82
C PHE A 343 -2.88 14.18 -12.80
N ARG A 344 -2.56 15.42 -13.19
CA ARG A 344 -1.88 16.39 -12.31
C ARG A 344 -2.87 17.02 -11.33
N ALA A 345 -2.55 17.00 -10.05
CA ALA A 345 -3.31 17.69 -9.02
C ALA A 345 -2.41 18.65 -8.24
N SER A 346 -2.92 19.85 -7.96
CA SER A 346 -2.28 20.82 -7.06
C SER A 346 -3.04 20.84 -5.74
N ILE A 347 -2.34 20.70 -4.62
CA ILE A 347 -2.90 20.65 -3.27
C ILE A 347 -2.42 21.85 -2.48
N THR A 348 -3.35 22.56 -1.85
CA THR A 348 -3.08 23.65 -0.90
C THR A 348 -2.75 23.05 0.46
N ARG A 349 -1.86 23.69 1.23
CA ARG A 349 -1.45 23.23 2.57
C ARG A 349 -2.62 22.94 3.52
N PHE A 350 -2.45 21.93 4.35
CA PHE A 350 -3.39 21.56 5.41
C PHE A 350 -2.64 20.79 6.51
N TYR A 351 -3.28 20.57 7.66
CA TYR A 351 -2.77 19.64 8.65
C TYR A 351 -3.48 18.29 8.54
N MET A 352 -2.75 17.19 8.68
CA MET A 352 -3.30 15.84 8.74
C MET A 352 -2.92 15.16 10.06
N SER A 353 -3.82 14.37 10.65
CA SER A 353 -3.46 13.56 11.81
C SER A 353 -2.39 12.54 11.43
N ARG A 354 -1.32 12.46 12.25
CA ARG A 354 -0.18 11.55 12.02
C ARG A 354 -0.64 10.09 11.87
N PHE A 355 -1.67 9.73 12.63
CA PHE A 355 -2.26 8.40 12.68
C PHE A 355 -3.77 8.45 12.37
N PRO A 356 -4.40 7.31 12.07
CA PRO A 356 -5.84 7.15 12.15
C PRO A 356 -6.40 7.56 13.53
N ILE A 357 -7.67 7.93 13.57
CA ILE A 357 -8.35 8.17 14.85
C ILE A 357 -8.41 6.85 15.62
N THR A 358 -8.01 6.88 16.89
CA THR A 358 -7.96 5.70 17.75
C THR A 358 -9.27 5.52 18.51
N ASN A 359 -9.45 4.34 19.11
CA ASN A 359 -10.57 4.07 20.01
C ASN A 359 -10.68 5.11 21.13
N ALA A 360 -9.58 5.45 21.79
CA ALA A 360 -9.59 6.46 22.86
C ALA A 360 -9.99 7.86 22.36
N HIS A 361 -9.55 8.26 21.17
CA HIS A 361 -9.98 9.53 20.57
C HIS A 361 -11.47 9.52 20.27
N PHE A 362 -11.97 8.47 19.63
CA PHE A 362 -13.38 8.38 19.24
C PHE A 362 -14.31 8.28 20.45
N GLU A 363 -13.90 7.58 21.50
CA GLU A 363 -14.69 7.45 22.74
C GLU A 363 -14.77 8.73 23.56
N ALA A 364 -13.86 9.68 23.35
CA ALA A 364 -14.01 11.03 23.89
C ALA A 364 -15.20 11.79 23.26
N PHE A 365 -15.61 11.38 22.05
CA PHE A 365 -16.79 11.88 21.35
C PHE A 365 -18.03 11.02 21.65
N ASP A 366 -17.91 9.71 21.52
CA ASP A 366 -18.98 8.73 21.79
C ASP A 366 -18.50 7.61 22.72
N PRO A 367 -18.67 7.77 24.05
CA PRO A 367 -18.24 6.77 25.02
C PRO A 367 -18.89 5.39 24.84
N SER A 368 -20.06 5.33 24.18
CA SER A 368 -20.76 4.06 23.95
C SER A 368 -20.03 3.16 22.94
N HIS A 369 -19.14 3.74 22.12
CA HIS A 369 -18.36 2.99 21.13
C HIS A 369 -17.43 1.94 21.77
N LYS A 370 -17.12 2.07 23.07
CA LYS A 370 -16.27 1.11 23.78
C LYS A 370 -16.80 -0.33 23.72
N SER A 371 -18.12 -0.53 23.62
CA SER A 371 -18.73 -1.86 23.49
C SER A 371 -18.64 -2.45 22.07
N LYS A 372 -18.27 -1.65 21.07
CA LYS A 372 -18.12 -2.05 19.66
C LYS A 372 -16.67 -2.36 19.27
N ARG A 373 -15.71 -2.22 20.18
CA ARG A 373 -14.32 -2.56 19.90
C ARG A 373 -14.20 -4.03 19.50
N ALA A 374 -13.26 -4.32 18.59
CA ALA A 374 -12.82 -5.70 18.43
C ALA A 374 -12.25 -6.23 19.76
N PRO A 375 -12.44 -7.52 20.11
CA PRO A 375 -12.10 -8.05 21.44
C PRO A 375 -10.65 -7.81 21.91
N ALA A 376 -9.69 -7.72 20.98
CA ALA A 376 -8.27 -7.47 21.26
C ALA A 376 -7.86 -5.98 21.11
N ALA A 377 -8.77 -5.11 20.66
CA ALA A 377 -8.44 -3.73 20.35
C ALA A 377 -8.38 -2.84 21.61
N GLY A 378 -7.17 -2.41 21.95
CA GLY A 378 -6.90 -1.42 23.00
C GLY A 378 -7.15 0.03 22.57
N ASP A 379 -6.86 0.95 23.49
CA ASP A 379 -7.08 2.40 23.34
C ASP A 379 -6.33 3.05 22.16
N ARG A 380 -5.16 2.50 21.81
CA ARG A 380 -4.33 2.99 20.70
C ARG A 380 -4.61 2.32 19.37
N HIS A 381 -5.52 1.36 19.30
CA HIS A 381 -5.89 0.78 18.00
C HIS A 381 -6.76 1.79 17.24
N PRO A 382 -6.69 1.79 15.89
CA PRO A 382 -7.59 2.60 15.08
C PRO A 382 -9.04 2.24 15.39
N VAL A 383 -9.92 3.25 15.38
CA VAL A 383 -11.35 3.03 15.50
C VAL A 383 -11.88 2.41 14.21
N VAL A 384 -12.64 1.32 14.35
CA VAL A 384 -13.36 0.62 13.27
C VAL A 384 -14.83 0.45 13.66
N TYR A 385 -15.67 -0.12 12.81
CA TYR A 385 -17.13 -0.13 12.97
C TYR A 385 -17.75 1.27 13.04
N VAL A 386 -17.13 2.21 12.32
CA VAL A 386 -17.61 3.59 12.18
C VAL A 386 -17.95 3.87 10.72
N SER A 387 -19.10 4.51 10.50
CA SER A 387 -19.51 4.94 9.17
C SER A 387 -18.86 6.28 8.80
N SER A 388 -18.84 6.61 7.51
CA SER A 388 -18.39 7.94 7.07
C SER A 388 -19.20 9.07 7.71
N LEU A 389 -20.49 8.84 7.99
CA LEU A 389 -21.36 9.79 8.66
C LEU A 389 -20.95 10.00 10.12
N ASP A 390 -20.55 8.95 10.83
CA ASP A 390 -20.07 9.05 12.20
C ASP A 390 -18.71 9.74 12.28
N ALA A 391 -17.82 9.44 11.33
CA ALA A 391 -16.54 10.14 11.18
C ALA A 391 -16.74 11.65 10.91
N MET A 392 -17.72 12.03 10.08
CA MET A 392 -18.08 13.44 9.86
C MET A 392 -18.63 14.10 11.12
N LYS A 393 -19.47 13.42 11.91
CA LYS A 393 -19.95 13.95 13.20
C LYS A 393 -18.79 14.15 14.19
N PHE A 394 -17.86 13.21 14.25
CA PHE A 394 -16.63 13.35 15.05
C PHE A 394 -15.84 14.60 14.65
N CYS A 395 -15.63 14.81 13.35
CA CYS A 395 -14.96 16.01 12.84
C CYS A 395 -15.70 17.31 13.21
N GLN A 396 -17.02 17.33 13.09
CA GLN A 396 -17.85 18.49 13.46
C GLN A 396 -17.77 18.77 14.96
N TRP A 397 -17.85 17.73 15.79
CA TRP A 397 -17.70 17.85 17.24
C TRP A 397 -16.34 18.42 17.64
N LEU A 398 -15.25 17.89 17.08
CA LEU A 398 -13.91 18.39 17.35
C LEU A 398 -13.74 19.84 16.86
N SER A 399 -14.36 20.17 15.71
CA SER A 399 -14.38 21.53 15.18
C SER A 399 -15.04 22.52 16.12
N MET A 400 -16.20 22.18 16.67
CA MET A 400 -16.90 23.03 17.64
C MET A 400 -16.11 23.17 18.94
N ARG A 401 -15.49 22.08 19.40
CA ARG A 401 -14.70 22.06 20.63
C ARG A 401 -13.45 22.93 20.54
N GLU A 402 -12.76 22.94 19.41
CA GLU A 402 -11.48 23.65 19.24
C GLU A 402 -11.58 24.97 18.48
N ARG A 403 -12.76 25.29 17.91
CA ARG A 403 -12.97 26.43 17.02
C ARG A 403 -11.99 26.43 15.84
N LYS A 404 -11.69 25.23 15.33
CA LYS A 404 -10.90 24.98 14.12
C LYS A 404 -11.74 24.16 13.14
N LYS A 405 -11.42 24.18 11.86
CA LYS A 405 -12.17 23.43 10.85
C LYS A 405 -11.54 22.06 10.62
N TYR A 406 -12.06 21.05 11.31
CA TYR A 406 -11.73 19.64 11.08
C TYR A 406 -12.71 18.99 10.11
N ARG A 407 -12.20 18.07 9.29
CA ARG A 407 -12.97 17.28 8.32
C ARG A 407 -12.25 15.98 7.99
N LEU A 408 -12.95 15.08 7.29
CA LEU A 408 -12.28 14.00 6.57
C LEU A 408 -11.34 14.58 5.49
N PRO A 409 -10.20 13.93 5.21
CA PRO A 409 -9.37 14.29 4.08
C PRO A 409 -10.18 14.20 2.79
N THR A 410 -9.86 15.04 1.81
CA THR A 410 -10.26 14.70 0.45
C THR A 410 -9.47 13.49 -0.02
N GLU A 411 -10.00 12.77 -0.99
CA GLU A 411 -9.33 11.66 -1.63
C GLU A 411 -7.95 12.08 -2.18
N ALA A 412 -7.88 13.27 -2.80
CA ALA A 412 -6.64 13.81 -3.32
C ALA A 412 -5.65 14.21 -2.22
N GLU A 413 -6.12 14.76 -1.11
CA GLU A 413 -5.28 15.09 0.06
C GLU A 413 -4.72 13.82 0.70
N TRP A 414 -5.52 12.76 0.82
CA TRP A 414 -5.10 11.47 1.35
C TRP A 414 -3.99 10.87 0.47
N GLU A 415 -4.21 10.83 -0.85
CA GLU A 415 -3.21 10.28 -1.78
C GLU A 415 -1.94 11.11 -1.80
N TYR A 416 -2.06 12.43 -1.79
CA TYR A 416 -0.91 13.32 -1.71
C TYR A 416 -0.11 13.07 -0.42
N ALA A 417 -0.79 12.99 0.72
CA ALA A 417 -0.15 12.73 2.00
C ALA A 417 0.60 11.39 2.05
N ALA A 418 0.09 10.37 1.36
CA ALA A 418 0.71 9.06 1.23
C ALA A 418 1.88 9.07 0.23
N LYS A 419 1.68 9.67 -0.94
CA LYS A 419 2.53 9.55 -2.12
C LYS A 419 3.63 10.61 -2.22
N GLY A 420 3.41 11.80 -1.69
CA GLY A 420 4.29 12.94 -1.96
C GLY A 420 4.33 13.31 -3.44
N THR A 421 5.47 13.79 -3.91
CA THR A 421 5.64 14.38 -5.25
C THR A 421 6.50 13.54 -6.20
N ASP A 422 7.06 12.43 -5.73
CA ASP A 422 8.06 11.62 -6.47
C ASP A 422 7.47 10.40 -7.18
N GLY A 423 6.15 10.21 -7.13
CA GLY A 423 5.46 9.15 -7.85
C GLY A 423 5.66 7.76 -7.26
N ARG A 424 6.05 7.65 -5.97
CA ARG A 424 6.16 6.36 -5.27
C ARG A 424 4.86 5.55 -5.31
N ARG A 425 5.01 4.23 -5.21
CA ARG A 425 3.94 3.24 -5.21
C ARG A 425 3.36 3.03 -3.81
N TYR A 426 4.20 3.03 -2.78
CA TYR A 426 3.82 2.88 -1.38
C TYR A 426 4.27 4.10 -0.57
N PRO A 427 3.70 4.38 0.62
CA PRO A 427 4.11 5.52 1.43
C PRO A 427 5.61 5.59 1.71
N TRP A 428 6.24 4.44 1.95
CA TRP A 428 7.67 4.29 2.20
C TRP A 428 8.56 4.26 0.95
N GLY A 429 8.01 4.32 -0.26
CA GLY A 429 8.76 4.25 -1.52
C GLY A 429 8.38 3.08 -2.42
N ASN A 430 9.30 2.65 -3.28
CA ASN A 430 9.11 1.58 -4.27
C ASN A 430 9.82 0.29 -3.87
N PHE A 431 9.81 -0.04 -2.58
CA PHE A 431 10.39 -1.28 -2.09
C PHE A 431 9.37 -2.40 -2.14
N ASP A 432 9.76 -3.52 -2.74
CA ASP A 432 8.91 -4.69 -2.90
C ASP A 432 9.10 -5.62 -1.70
N LYS A 433 8.17 -5.49 -0.74
CA LYS A 433 7.89 -6.37 0.41
C LYS A 433 8.88 -6.33 1.58
N ARG A 434 8.39 -5.82 2.73
CA ARG A 434 8.87 -6.16 4.08
C ARG A 434 7.71 -6.15 5.08
N GLY A 435 7.75 -7.06 6.04
CA GLY A 435 6.74 -7.15 7.10
C GLY A 435 6.75 -6.04 8.14
N ASP A 436 7.84 -5.27 8.20
CA ASP A 436 8.03 -4.22 9.18
C ASP A 436 7.62 -2.81 8.68
N LEU A 437 6.93 -2.75 7.53
CA LEU A 437 6.51 -1.50 6.90
C LEU A 437 5.02 -1.20 7.05
N ALA A 438 4.18 -2.21 7.25
CA ALA A 438 2.73 -2.05 7.39
C ALA A 438 2.13 -3.30 8.03
N ASN A 439 0.92 -3.14 8.58
CA ASN A 439 0.10 -4.25 9.03
C ASN A 439 -0.90 -4.65 7.93
N PHE A 440 -0.87 -5.90 7.48
CA PHE A 440 -1.65 -6.40 6.35
C PHE A 440 -1.88 -7.92 6.47
N ALA A 441 -2.57 -8.54 5.51
CA ALA A 441 -2.84 -9.97 5.57
C ALA A 441 -1.54 -10.78 5.43
N ASP A 442 -1.03 -11.27 6.56
CA ASP A 442 0.24 -11.99 6.69
C ASP A 442 0.04 -13.35 7.39
N LYS A 443 1.13 -14.02 7.82
CA LYS A 443 1.03 -15.34 8.47
C LYS A 443 0.18 -15.38 9.76
N ASN A 444 -0.05 -14.25 10.44
CA ASN A 444 -0.85 -14.16 11.67
C ASN A 444 -2.35 -14.13 11.36
N THR A 445 -2.72 -13.83 10.12
CA THR A 445 -4.10 -13.85 9.63
C THR A 445 -4.46 -15.20 9.00
N SER A 446 -5.76 -15.51 8.98
CA SER A 446 -6.27 -16.79 8.45
C SER A 446 -6.77 -16.73 7.01
N PHE A 447 -6.58 -15.62 6.29
CA PHE A 447 -7.06 -15.46 4.92
C PHE A 447 -6.28 -16.35 3.94
N ALA A 448 -6.95 -16.76 2.86
CA ALA A 448 -6.34 -17.59 1.81
C ALA A 448 -5.19 -16.84 1.10
N TRP A 449 -5.33 -15.52 0.96
CA TRP A 449 -4.38 -14.63 0.29
C TRP A 449 -3.30 -14.04 1.19
N SER A 450 -3.22 -14.48 2.45
CA SER A 450 -2.24 -13.97 3.39
C SER A 450 -0.80 -14.29 2.96
N ASP A 451 0.11 -13.32 3.05
CA ASP A 451 1.52 -13.55 2.77
C ASP A 451 2.17 -14.34 3.94
N ARG A 452 2.27 -15.65 3.77
CA ARG A 452 2.80 -16.57 4.80
C ARG A 452 4.29 -16.42 5.08
N GLN A 453 5.02 -15.66 4.25
CA GLN A 453 6.45 -15.39 4.45
C GLN A 453 6.70 -14.18 5.35
N VAL A 454 5.65 -13.40 5.63
CA VAL A 454 5.71 -12.17 6.40
C VAL A 454 5.09 -12.38 7.78
N ASP A 455 5.68 -11.71 8.78
CA ASP A 455 5.22 -11.64 10.15
C ASP A 455 5.28 -10.18 10.63
N ASP A 456 4.13 -9.54 10.71
CA ASP A 456 3.96 -8.20 11.26
C ASP A 456 3.62 -8.22 12.78
N GLY A 457 3.34 -9.41 13.32
CA GLY A 457 3.02 -9.68 14.73
C GLY A 457 1.57 -9.48 15.14
N TYR A 458 0.65 -9.19 14.20
CA TYR A 458 -0.75 -8.83 14.50
C TYR A 458 -1.74 -9.63 13.65
N ALA A 459 -2.63 -10.39 14.32
CA ALA A 459 -3.72 -11.11 13.64
C ALA A 459 -4.90 -10.22 13.21
N GLU A 460 -4.96 -8.98 13.71
CA GLU A 460 -5.97 -7.96 13.40
C GLU A 460 -5.26 -6.59 13.24
N SER A 461 -6.00 -5.49 13.38
CA SER A 461 -5.41 -4.15 13.45
C SER A 461 -4.31 -4.06 14.52
N SER A 462 -3.31 -3.23 14.26
CA SER A 462 -2.22 -2.94 15.19
C SER A 462 -2.46 -1.60 15.92
N PRO A 463 -1.86 -1.38 17.11
CA PRO A 463 -1.80 -0.05 17.70
C PRO A 463 -1.17 0.93 16.70
N VAL A 464 -1.70 2.15 16.61
CA VAL A 464 -1.14 3.16 15.70
C VAL A 464 0.34 3.42 15.99
N GLY A 465 1.13 3.64 14.93
CA GLY A 465 2.56 3.88 14.99
C GLY A 465 3.42 2.65 15.32
N SER A 466 2.88 1.44 15.11
CA SER A 466 3.67 0.20 15.25
C SER A 466 4.64 -0.01 14.08
N PHE A 467 4.44 0.69 12.95
CA PHE A 467 5.24 0.57 11.72
C PHE A 467 5.90 1.90 11.32
N PRO A 468 6.81 2.46 12.13
CA PRO A 468 7.41 3.77 11.86
C PRO A 468 8.27 3.81 10.59
N ARG A 469 8.71 2.65 10.09
CA ARG A 469 9.42 2.55 8.81
C ARG A 469 8.51 2.65 7.59
N GLY A 470 7.20 2.46 7.77
CA GLY A 470 6.16 2.65 6.77
C GLY A 470 5.74 4.09 6.53
N VAL A 471 6.40 5.05 7.20
CA VAL A 471 6.03 6.45 7.19
C VAL A 471 6.07 7.06 5.78
N SER A 472 5.08 7.91 5.50
CA SER A 472 5.00 8.68 4.25
C SER A 472 6.10 9.75 4.18
N PRO A 473 6.38 10.34 3.00
CA PRO A 473 7.40 11.40 2.89
C PRO A 473 7.08 12.67 3.68
N PHE A 474 5.83 12.82 4.13
CA PHE A 474 5.42 13.94 4.97
C PHE A 474 5.38 13.62 6.46
N GLY A 475 5.81 12.41 6.88
CA GLY A 475 5.83 12.00 8.28
C GLY A 475 4.52 11.39 8.77
N ILE A 476 3.58 11.09 7.87
CA ILE A 476 2.29 10.50 8.22
C ILE A 476 2.43 8.97 8.23
N GLU A 477 1.99 8.33 9.29
CA GLU A 477 2.12 6.89 9.50
C GLU A 477 0.78 6.17 9.30
N ASP A 478 0.86 4.84 9.15
CA ASP A 478 -0.26 3.96 8.90
C ASP A 478 -1.10 4.40 7.69
N MET A 479 -0.46 5.02 6.68
CA MET A 479 -1.11 5.38 5.41
C MET A 479 -1.34 4.16 4.51
N ALA A 480 -0.76 3.01 4.85
CA ALA A 480 -0.89 1.76 4.14
C ALA A 480 -1.10 0.63 5.15
N GLY A 481 -2.20 -0.12 4.98
CA GLY A 481 -2.56 -1.20 5.89
C GLY A 481 -3.21 -0.70 7.18
N ASN A 482 -3.21 -1.55 8.21
CA ASN A 482 -3.95 -1.36 9.45
C ASN A 482 -5.46 -1.26 9.20
N VAL A 483 -5.99 -0.11 8.80
CA VAL A 483 -7.40 0.05 8.45
C VAL A 483 -7.55 0.85 7.16
N TRP A 484 -8.57 0.50 6.37
CA TRP A 484 -9.06 1.38 5.33
C TRP A 484 -9.53 2.69 5.96
N GLU A 485 -9.46 3.79 5.21
CA GLU A 485 -9.80 5.10 5.76
C GLU A 485 -10.79 5.88 4.91
N TRP A 486 -11.92 6.26 5.52
CA TRP A 486 -12.91 7.11 4.88
C TRP A 486 -12.35 8.47 4.43
N CYS A 487 -12.67 8.85 3.19
CA CYS A 487 -12.46 10.18 2.64
C CYS A 487 -13.78 10.97 2.55
N GLY A 488 -13.67 12.29 2.42
CA GLY A 488 -14.81 13.19 2.31
C GLY A 488 -15.53 13.15 0.96
N ASP A 489 -14.99 12.45 -0.02
CA ASP A 489 -15.42 12.47 -1.42
C ASP A 489 -16.46 11.40 -1.69
N PHE A 490 -17.42 11.73 -2.55
CA PHE A 490 -18.20 10.70 -3.23
C PHE A 490 -17.36 10.09 -4.34
N PHE A 491 -17.55 8.79 -4.60
CA PHE A 491 -16.78 8.08 -5.61
C PHE A 491 -17.10 8.57 -7.01
N GLU A 492 -16.07 8.94 -7.76
CA GLU A 492 -16.12 9.11 -9.21
C GLU A 492 -14.90 8.46 -9.88
N SER A 493 -15.10 8.01 -11.12
CA SER A 493 -14.00 7.64 -12.00
C SER A 493 -13.10 8.85 -12.26
N TYR A 494 -11.80 8.63 -12.34
CA TYR A 494 -10.87 9.70 -12.64
C TYR A 494 -11.07 10.27 -14.05
N LYS A 495 -10.74 11.55 -14.17
CA LYS A 495 -10.81 12.30 -15.42
C LYS A 495 -9.42 12.87 -15.67
N PRO A 496 -8.89 12.82 -16.91
CA PRO A 496 -7.53 13.27 -17.23
C PRO A 496 -7.45 14.80 -17.31
N THR A 497 -7.95 15.50 -16.30
CA THR A 497 -7.99 16.96 -16.22
C THR A 497 -7.26 17.43 -14.98
N SER A 498 -6.35 18.38 -15.16
CA SER A 498 -5.64 18.98 -14.03
C SER A 498 -6.63 19.71 -13.12
N LYS A 499 -6.49 19.51 -11.81
CA LYS A 499 -7.40 20.09 -10.80
C LYS A 499 -6.60 20.68 -9.63
N ILE A 500 -7.09 21.81 -9.10
CA ILE A 500 -6.58 22.41 -7.85
C ILE A 500 -7.54 22.01 -6.74
N ASP A 501 -6.99 21.50 -5.63
CA ASP A 501 -7.72 20.94 -4.49
C ASP A 501 -8.89 20.04 -4.93
N PRO A 502 -8.60 18.96 -5.69
CA PRO A 502 -9.65 18.13 -6.26
C PRO A 502 -10.58 17.63 -5.17
N ARG A 503 -11.88 17.79 -5.43
CA ARG A 503 -12.95 17.19 -4.66
C ARG A 503 -13.81 16.37 -5.62
N GLY A 504 -14.28 15.22 -5.13
CA GLY A 504 -15.26 14.41 -5.80
C GLY A 504 -16.58 15.15 -6.02
N PRO A 505 -17.55 14.53 -6.69
CA PRO A 505 -18.84 15.14 -6.96
C PRO A 505 -19.55 15.55 -5.66
N THR A 506 -20.40 16.56 -5.76
CA THR A 506 -21.17 17.09 -4.61
C THR A 506 -22.17 16.08 -4.08
N ASN A 507 -22.66 15.19 -4.94
CA ASN A 507 -23.60 14.11 -4.62
C ASN A 507 -23.08 12.78 -5.14
N GLY A 508 -23.45 11.69 -4.48
CA GLY A 508 -23.16 10.33 -4.91
C GLY A 508 -23.78 9.31 -3.97
N THR A 509 -23.67 8.03 -4.33
CA THR A 509 -24.23 6.92 -3.55
C THR A 509 -23.20 6.32 -2.60
N LYS A 510 -21.93 6.27 -2.99
CA LYS A 510 -20.83 5.66 -2.23
C LYS A 510 -19.73 6.70 -1.92
N ARG A 511 -19.14 6.63 -0.73
CA ARG A 511 -17.98 7.43 -0.31
C ARG A 511 -16.69 6.65 -0.55
N VAL A 512 -15.63 7.37 -0.87
CA VAL A 512 -14.30 6.78 -1.09
C VAL A 512 -13.67 6.37 0.25
N TYR A 513 -12.95 5.26 0.26
CA TYR A 513 -11.95 4.95 1.28
C TYR A 513 -10.64 4.44 0.66
N ARG A 514 -9.52 4.61 1.37
CA ARG A 514 -8.15 4.47 0.85
C ARG A 514 -7.21 3.70 1.80
N GLY A 515 -6.13 3.14 1.24
CA GLY A 515 -4.94 2.68 1.98
C GLY A 515 -4.79 1.20 2.30
N GLY A 516 -5.80 0.36 2.07
CA GLY A 516 -5.76 -1.02 2.52
C GLY A 516 -5.95 -1.17 4.02
N SER A 517 -6.02 -2.41 4.50
CA SER A 517 -6.24 -2.76 5.90
C SER A 517 -5.41 -3.99 6.30
N TRP A 518 -5.52 -4.40 7.57
CA TRP A 518 -4.96 -5.65 8.10
C TRP A 518 -5.48 -6.91 7.37
N LYS A 519 -6.59 -6.81 6.62
CA LYS A 519 -7.11 -7.89 5.77
C LYS A 519 -6.59 -7.85 4.34
N SER A 520 -5.93 -6.77 3.95
CA SER A 520 -5.59 -6.51 2.56
C SER A 520 -4.34 -7.25 2.13
N ARG A 521 -4.29 -7.64 0.85
CA ARG A 521 -3.06 -8.12 0.21
C ARG A 521 -2.04 -6.99 0.15
N TYR A 522 -0.75 -7.33 0.10
CA TYR A 522 0.33 -6.35 -0.07
C TYR A 522 0.13 -5.45 -1.31
N ALA A 523 -0.46 -5.99 -2.38
CA ALA A 523 -0.79 -5.22 -3.57
C ALA A 523 -1.76 -4.06 -3.26
N SER A 524 -2.70 -4.22 -2.34
CA SER A 524 -3.70 -3.19 -2.01
C SER A 524 -3.17 -2.11 -1.05
N LEU A 525 -1.89 -2.17 -0.67
CA LEU A 525 -1.23 -1.17 0.18
C LEU A 525 -0.70 0.04 -0.60
N ARG A 526 -0.91 0.07 -1.93
CA ARG A 526 -0.46 1.16 -2.80
C ARG A 526 -1.08 2.49 -2.37
N THR A 527 -0.38 3.59 -2.59
CA THR A 527 -0.91 4.95 -2.35
C THR A 527 -2.15 5.27 -3.20
N THR A 528 -2.35 4.55 -4.29
CA THR A 528 -3.45 4.72 -5.23
C THR A 528 -4.64 3.79 -4.97
N ALA A 529 -4.46 2.77 -4.11
CA ALA A 529 -5.50 1.79 -3.83
C ALA A 529 -6.72 2.48 -3.22
N ARG A 530 -7.88 2.28 -3.87
CA ARG A 530 -9.14 2.95 -3.55
C ARG A 530 -10.30 2.01 -3.73
N SER A 531 -11.32 2.19 -2.91
CA SER A 531 -12.63 1.57 -3.10
C SER A 531 -13.72 2.49 -2.53
N ALA A 532 -14.97 2.07 -2.59
CA ALA A 532 -16.10 2.87 -2.13
C ALA A 532 -17.26 2.03 -1.60
N ASN A 533 -17.95 2.56 -0.60
CA ASN A 533 -19.15 1.93 -0.02
C ASN A 533 -20.15 3.00 0.45
N LEU A 534 -21.37 2.58 0.81
CA LEU A 534 -22.43 3.48 1.23
C LEU A 534 -22.00 4.31 2.46
N PRO A 535 -22.47 5.56 2.59
CA PRO A 535 -22.07 6.44 3.70
C PRO A 535 -22.33 5.88 5.10
N ASN A 536 -23.33 5.00 5.25
CA ASN A 536 -23.73 4.33 6.49
C ASN A 536 -23.08 2.96 6.69
N PHE A 537 -22.28 2.48 5.74
CA PHE A 537 -21.54 1.22 5.87
C PHE A 537 -20.47 1.33 6.95
N SER A 538 -20.20 0.22 7.64
CA SER A 538 -19.11 0.10 8.61
C SER A 538 -18.70 -1.36 8.75
N CYS A 539 -17.40 -1.63 8.88
CA CYS A 539 -16.86 -2.97 9.11
C CYS A 539 -15.65 -2.93 10.06
N ASN A 540 -15.06 -4.09 10.35
CA ASN A 540 -14.01 -4.27 11.36
C ASN A 540 -12.59 -3.88 10.90
N ASP A 541 -12.45 -3.37 9.69
CA ASP A 541 -11.17 -2.97 9.11
C ASP A 541 -11.26 -1.62 8.37
N LEU A 542 -12.33 -0.85 8.62
CA LEU A 542 -12.58 0.47 8.04
C LEU A 542 -12.77 1.51 9.14
N GLY A 543 -11.83 2.44 9.20
CA GLY A 543 -11.78 3.57 10.11
C GLY A 543 -11.66 4.90 9.35
N PHE A 544 -10.97 5.86 9.94
CA PHE A 544 -10.71 7.16 9.31
C PHE A 544 -9.58 7.92 9.99
N ARG A 545 -9.06 8.91 9.26
CA ARG A 545 -8.19 9.98 9.80
C ARG A 545 -8.81 11.35 9.55
N ILE A 546 -8.24 12.38 10.16
CA ILE A 546 -8.79 13.74 10.06
C ILE A 546 -7.76 14.71 9.50
N VAL A 547 -8.27 15.76 8.88
CA VAL A 547 -7.49 16.95 8.52
C VAL A 547 -8.05 18.19 9.20
N CYS A 548 -7.20 19.19 9.38
CA CYS A 548 -7.57 20.53 9.82
C CYS A 548 -7.10 21.54 8.78
N GLU A 549 -7.97 22.49 8.44
CA GLU A 549 -7.56 23.59 7.56
C GLU A 549 -6.42 24.40 8.20
N CYS A 550 -5.51 24.89 7.37
CA CYS A 550 -4.41 25.75 7.78
C CYS A 550 -4.72 27.18 7.34
N GLU A 551 -5.13 28.03 8.29
CA GLU A 551 -5.51 29.44 8.04
C GLU A 551 -4.32 30.36 7.67
#